data_AF-A0A0J1B506-F1
#
_entry.id   AF-A0A0J1B506-F1
#
_cell.length_a   1.000
_cell.length_b   1.000
_cell.length_c   1.000
_cell.angle_alpha   90.00
_cell.angle_beta   90.00
_cell.angle_gamma   90.00
#
_symmetry.space_group_name_H-M   'P 1'
#
loop_
_entity.id
_entity.type
_entity.pdbx_description
1 polymer ?
#
loop_
_entity_poly.entity_id
_entity_poly.type
_entity_poly.pdbx_seq_one_letter_code
_entity_poly.pdbx_strand_id
1 'polypeptide(L)'
;MQRISIAILAVFAVNASLLFAATPAEKVARQPGEWFRGAEGQRAMRCILSWQTDHGDWPKNIDTTTKPFPADRDKPNGTFDNGATIGELQALARAFKATSQDEYKSAFLKGFDHLLAAQYPNGGWPQYFPLSKKYHRHITFNDGTMINIMQFLEEVAEIPTYEFLDEQRLVRTRTALTRGIECILDCQVIVDGERTVWCAQHHAETLAPVLARSYEHPSLSGAESAGILLYLMELNEPSPRVIQAVESGVKWFDSVQVNGYHYQKRKELPSLIADNNAPSIWARFYDIKTNRPMFSDRDGTIVYDLDLVGEERRSGYTWYGNWGSKVAKAHAKWMK
;
A
#
# COMPACT_ATOMS: atom_id res chain seq x y z
N MET A 1 14.99 4.26 42.83
CA MET A 1 13.96 3.70 41.93
C MET A 1 13.32 4.85 41.16
N GLN A 2 13.91 5.20 40.02
CA GLN A 2 13.43 6.25 39.13
C GLN A 2 12.23 5.73 38.34
N ARG A 3 11.09 6.42 38.47
CA ARG A 3 9.93 6.22 37.61
C ARG A 3 10.23 6.90 36.28
N ILE A 4 10.41 6.10 35.23
CA ILE A 4 10.46 6.58 33.85
C ILE A 4 9.02 6.93 33.48
N SER A 5 8.71 8.23 33.45
CA SER A 5 7.46 8.73 32.89
C SER A 5 7.57 8.68 31.37
N ILE A 6 6.93 7.70 30.75
CA ILE A 6 6.69 7.69 29.30
C ILE A 6 5.58 8.71 29.06
N ALA A 7 5.95 9.89 28.56
CA ALA A 7 4.99 10.86 28.05
C ALA A 7 4.44 10.32 26.72
N ILE A 8 3.24 9.75 26.76
CA ILE A 8 2.48 9.44 25.55
C ILE A 8 1.99 10.78 24.99
N LEU A 9 2.76 11.35 24.08
CA LEU A 9 2.23 12.39 23.20
C LEU A 9 1.31 11.67 22.21
N ALA A 10 0.01 11.73 22.45
CA ALA A 10 -0.99 11.34 21.47
C ALA A 10 -0.92 12.33 20.29
N VAL A 11 -0.03 12.06 19.35
CA VAL A 11 -0.10 12.68 18.03
C VAL A 11 -1.33 12.07 17.39
N PHE A 12 -2.35 12.90 17.16
CA PHE A 12 -3.42 12.53 16.24
C PHE A 12 -2.77 12.22 14.89
N ALA A 13 -2.57 10.94 14.60
CA ALA A 13 -2.23 10.47 13.27
C ALA A 13 -3.37 10.87 12.36
N VAL A 14 -3.22 12.01 11.69
CA VAL A 14 -4.07 12.38 10.57
C VAL A 14 -3.77 11.31 9.52
N ASN A 15 -4.67 10.33 9.42
CA ASN A 15 -4.69 9.28 8.41
C ASN A 15 -4.27 9.83 7.04
N ALA A 16 -3.00 9.65 6.69
CA ALA A 16 -2.43 10.06 5.43
C ALA A 16 -2.36 8.86 4.48
N SER A 17 -3.45 8.10 4.37
CA SER A 17 -3.73 7.28 3.18
C SER A 17 -4.14 8.21 2.02
N LEU A 18 -3.21 9.07 1.59
CA LEU A 18 -3.41 10.12 0.57
C LEU A 18 -3.14 9.64 -0.87
N LEU A 19 -3.01 8.32 -1.09
CA LEU A 19 -2.69 7.77 -2.40
C LEU A 19 -3.85 7.03 -3.06
N PHE A 20 -4.80 6.46 -2.31
CA PHE A 20 -5.92 5.71 -2.87
C PHE A 20 -7.26 6.13 -2.27
N ALA A 21 -8.32 6.04 -3.07
CA ALA A 21 -9.67 6.28 -2.60
C ALA A 21 -10.10 5.16 -1.65
N ALA A 22 -10.76 5.51 -0.55
CA ALA A 22 -11.14 4.53 0.45
C ALA A 22 -12.04 3.42 -0.13
N THR A 23 -11.75 2.16 0.19
CA THR A 23 -12.56 1.01 -0.20
C THR A 23 -13.96 1.09 0.44
N PRO A 24 -14.97 0.39 -0.10
CA PRO A 24 -16.28 0.32 0.55
C PRO A 24 -16.19 -0.14 2.02
N ALA A 25 -15.35 -1.14 2.31
CA ALA A 25 -15.15 -1.63 3.68
C ALA A 25 -14.46 -0.60 4.59
N GLU A 26 -13.47 0.15 4.10
CA GLU A 26 -12.87 1.25 4.86
C GLU A 26 -13.88 2.37 5.17
N LYS A 27 -14.84 2.63 4.27
CA LYS A 27 -15.95 3.56 4.53
C LYS A 27 -16.88 3.03 5.62
N VAL A 28 -17.15 1.73 5.63
CA VAL A 28 -17.89 1.07 6.71
C VAL A 28 -17.15 1.20 8.04
N ALA A 29 -15.84 0.98 8.06
CA ALA A 29 -15.02 1.11 9.28
C ALA A 29 -15.08 2.53 9.91
N ARG A 30 -15.31 3.56 9.09
CA ARG A 30 -15.42 4.97 9.51
C ARG A 30 -16.79 5.33 10.11
N GLN A 31 -17.79 4.45 10.03
CA GLN A 31 -19.12 4.70 10.60
C GLN A 31 -19.09 4.79 12.13
N PRO A 32 -19.99 5.55 12.78
CA PRO A 32 -20.05 5.66 14.23
C PRO A 32 -20.50 4.35 14.89
N GLY A 33 -20.16 4.16 16.17
CA GLY A 33 -20.47 2.92 16.92
C GLY A 33 -21.96 2.52 16.88
N GLU A 34 -22.88 3.47 17.00
CA GLU A 34 -24.33 3.20 16.94
C GLU A 34 -24.78 2.67 15.58
N TRP A 35 -24.10 3.05 14.49
CA TRP A 35 -24.44 2.56 13.16
C TRP A 35 -24.24 1.04 13.05
N PHE A 36 -23.19 0.49 13.69
CA PHE A 36 -22.94 -0.95 13.73
C PHE A 36 -24.03 -1.73 14.49
N ARG A 37 -24.74 -1.08 15.43
CA ARG A 37 -25.88 -1.69 16.15
C ARG A 37 -27.19 -1.61 15.36
N GLY A 38 -27.28 -0.67 14.42
CA GLY A 38 -28.45 -0.48 13.56
C GLY A 38 -28.61 -1.57 12.49
N ALA A 39 -29.81 -1.67 11.92
CA ALA A 39 -30.14 -2.66 10.88
C ALA A 39 -29.25 -2.54 9.62
N GLU A 40 -28.80 -1.33 9.30
CA GLU A 40 -27.88 -1.10 8.19
C GLU A 40 -26.48 -1.65 8.47
N GLY A 41 -25.89 -1.32 9.63
CA GLY A 41 -24.58 -1.84 10.00
C GLY A 41 -24.57 -3.36 10.14
N GLN A 42 -25.59 -3.93 10.79
CA GLN A 42 -25.74 -5.38 10.89
C GLN A 42 -25.85 -6.06 9.51
N ARG A 43 -26.54 -5.44 8.53
CA ARG A 43 -26.60 -5.96 7.16
C ARG A 43 -25.25 -5.88 6.47
N ALA A 44 -24.54 -4.77 6.58
CA ALA A 44 -23.22 -4.60 5.97
C ALA A 44 -22.20 -5.60 6.54
N MET A 45 -22.20 -5.80 7.86
CA MET A 45 -21.30 -6.76 8.50
C MET A 45 -21.60 -8.21 8.12
N ARG A 46 -22.89 -8.59 7.98
CA ARG A 46 -23.24 -9.91 7.42
C ARG A 46 -22.74 -10.09 5.98
N CYS A 47 -22.76 -9.02 5.17
CA CYS A 47 -22.16 -9.07 3.84
C CYS A 47 -20.65 -9.31 3.94
N ILE A 48 -19.93 -8.49 4.70
CA ILE A 48 -18.48 -8.62 4.90
C ILE A 48 -18.11 -10.04 5.35
N LEU A 49 -18.79 -10.58 6.36
CA LEU A 49 -18.55 -11.94 6.86
C LEU A 49 -18.75 -13.01 5.77
N SER A 50 -19.80 -12.89 4.95
CA SER A 50 -20.08 -13.86 3.90
C SER A 50 -18.99 -13.93 2.81
N TRP A 51 -18.25 -12.84 2.60
CA TRP A 51 -17.17 -12.76 1.61
C TRP A 51 -15.81 -13.24 2.13
N GLN A 52 -15.64 -13.43 3.44
CA GLN A 52 -14.35 -13.90 3.98
C GLN A 52 -14.02 -15.30 3.43
N THR A 53 -12.81 -15.48 2.90
CA THR A 53 -12.37 -16.79 2.39
C THR A 53 -12.10 -17.80 3.52
N ASP A 54 -11.81 -19.04 3.14
CA ASP A 54 -11.35 -20.06 4.06
C ASP A 54 -10.00 -19.74 4.70
N HIS A 55 -9.18 -18.90 4.07
CA HIS A 55 -7.91 -18.42 4.61
C HIS A 55 -8.09 -17.23 5.55
N GLY A 56 -9.15 -16.43 5.38
CA GLY A 56 -9.47 -15.30 6.25
C GLY A 56 -9.34 -13.92 5.60
N ASP A 57 -8.96 -13.86 4.32
CA ASP A 57 -8.81 -12.64 3.52
C ASP A 57 -10.07 -12.35 2.66
N TRP A 58 -10.04 -11.23 1.92
CA TRP A 58 -11.15 -10.74 1.08
C TRP A 58 -10.70 -10.42 -0.34
N PRO A 59 -11.61 -10.50 -1.33
CA PRO A 59 -11.29 -10.20 -2.72
C PRO A 59 -11.15 -8.71 -2.97
N LYS A 60 -10.28 -8.33 -3.91
CA LYS A 60 -10.16 -6.95 -4.39
C LYS A 60 -11.24 -6.57 -5.40
N ASN A 61 -11.46 -5.26 -5.53
CA ASN A 61 -12.33 -4.65 -6.54
C ASN A 61 -13.80 -5.15 -6.50
N ILE A 62 -14.24 -5.66 -5.35
CA ILE A 62 -15.61 -6.07 -5.09
C ILE A 62 -16.12 -5.28 -3.89
N ASP A 63 -17.35 -4.79 -3.97
CA ASP A 63 -18.03 -4.23 -2.81
C ASP A 63 -18.56 -5.37 -1.93
N THR A 64 -17.80 -5.70 -0.88
CA THR A 64 -18.10 -6.74 0.10
C THR A 64 -19.17 -6.31 1.12
N THR A 65 -19.65 -5.06 1.04
CA THR A 65 -20.48 -4.44 2.09
C THR A 65 -21.97 -4.39 1.78
N THR A 66 -22.36 -4.52 0.50
CA THR A 66 -23.76 -4.27 0.09
C THR A 66 -24.55 -5.52 -0.27
N LYS A 67 -23.89 -6.59 -0.72
CA LYS A 67 -24.54 -7.85 -1.10
C LYS A 67 -23.83 -9.02 -0.46
N PRO A 68 -24.55 -10.01 0.10
CA PRO A 68 -23.92 -11.21 0.61
C PRO A 68 -23.33 -12.05 -0.53
N PHE A 69 -22.31 -12.83 -0.21
CA PHE A 69 -21.76 -13.82 -1.12
C PHE A 69 -22.83 -14.89 -1.46
N PRO A 70 -23.06 -15.20 -2.74
CA PRO A 70 -24.05 -16.19 -3.15
C PRO A 70 -23.61 -17.61 -2.79
N ALA A 71 -24.49 -18.38 -2.14
CA ALA A 71 -24.16 -19.71 -1.60
C ALA A 71 -23.86 -20.79 -2.65
N ASP A 72 -24.19 -20.55 -3.92
CA ASP A 72 -24.06 -21.47 -5.06
C ASP A 72 -22.78 -21.25 -5.87
N ARG A 73 -21.81 -20.48 -5.35
CA ARG A 73 -20.57 -20.14 -6.06
C ARG A 73 -19.32 -20.41 -5.24
N ASP A 74 -18.21 -20.62 -5.94
CA ASP A 74 -16.90 -20.63 -5.33
C ASP A 74 -16.46 -19.21 -4.97
N LYS A 75 -15.95 -19.04 -3.76
CA LYS A 75 -15.44 -17.73 -3.32
C LYS A 75 -14.25 -17.33 -4.18
N PRO A 76 -14.19 -16.05 -4.63
CA PRO A 76 -12.99 -15.55 -5.26
C PRO A 76 -11.81 -15.59 -4.29
N ASN A 77 -10.60 -15.70 -4.83
CA ASN A 77 -9.38 -15.61 -4.02
C ASN A 77 -9.30 -14.26 -3.31
N GLY A 78 -8.93 -14.29 -2.03
CA GLY A 78 -8.59 -13.08 -1.30
C GLY A 78 -7.16 -12.62 -1.60
N THR A 79 -6.86 -11.38 -1.21
CA THR A 79 -5.64 -10.65 -1.58
C THR A 79 -5.42 -9.48 -0.63
N PHE A 80 -4.20 -8.94 -0.63
CA PHE A 80 -3.87 -7.68 0.06
C PHE A 80 -3.80 -6.47 -0.90
N ASP A 81 -3.83 -6.74 -2.21
CA ASP A 81 -3.83 -5.73 -3.28
C ASP A 81 -5.07 -4.81 -3.26
N ASN A 82 -4.91 -3.57 -3.76
CA ASN A 82 -5.98 -2.56 -3.87
C ASN A 82 -6.75 -2.29 -2.56
N GLY A 83 -6.09 -2.43 -1.40
CA GLY A 83 -6.71 -2.19 -0.09
C GLY A 83 -7.69 -3.27 0.37
N ALA A 84 -7.76 -4.40 -0.34
CA ALA A 84 -8.55 -5.55 0.08
C ALA A 84 -8.04 -6.11 1.42
N THR A 85 -8.93 -6.76 2.17
CA THR A 85 -8.66 -7.37 3.48
C THR A 85 -8.50 -6.36 4.62
N ILE A 86 -7.77 -5.27 4.41
CA ILE A 86 -7.49 -4.27 5.47
C ILE A 86 -8.78 -3.55 5.90
N GLY A 87 -9.55 -3.04 4.94
CA GLY A 87 -10.81 -2.34 5.24
C GLY A 87 -11.82 -3.25 5.94
N GLU A 88 -11.91 -4.51 5.52
CA GLU A 88 -12.77 -5.51 6.16
C GLU A 88 -12.32 -5.83 7.59
N LEU A 89 -11.01 -5.98 7.83
CA LEU A 89 -10.47 -6.17 9.18
C LEU A 89 -10.77 -4.98 10.09
N GLN A 90 -10.55 -3.75 9.61
CA GLN A 90 -10.90 -2.53 10.36
C GLN A 90 -12.40 -2.50 10.70
N ALA A 91 -13.27 -2.83 9.72
CA ALA A 91 -14.71 -2.88 9.93
C ALA A 91 -15.12 -3.93 10.97
N LEU A 92 -14.51 -5.12 10.93
CA LEU A 92 -14.77 -6.20 11.89
C LEU A 92 -14.33 -5.81 13.31
N ALA A 93 -13.16 -5.20 13.48
CA ALA A 93 -12.69 -4.73 14.78
C ALA A 93 -13.63 -3.66 15.37
N ARG A 94 -14.06 -2.69 14.54
CA ARG A 94 -15.02 -1.65 14.90
C ARG A 94 -16.39 -2.23 15.27
N ALA A 95 -16.88 -3.19 14.51
CA ALA A 95 -18.14 -3.88 14.78
C ALA A 95 -18.07 -4.68 16.07
N PHE A 96 -16.97 -5.40 16.34
CA PHE A 96 -16.78 -6.10 17.60
C PHE A 96 -16.76 -5.13 18.78
N LYS A 97 -15.99 -4.03 18.71
CA LYS A 97 -15.94 -3.02 19.78
C LYS A 97 -17.32 -2.41 20.07
N ALA A 98 -18.14 -2.21 19.05
CA ALA A 98 -19.48 -1.65 19.20
C ALA A 98 -20.51 -2.66 19.74
N THR A 99 -20.43 -3.92 19.33
CA THR A 99 -21.53 -4.89 19.53
C THR A 99 -21.20 -6.04 20.47
N SER A 100 -19.92 -6.27 20.75
CA SER A 100 -19.40 -7.43 21.48
C SER A 100 -19.81 -8.79 20.89
N GLN A 101 -20.16 -8.85 19.60
CA GLN A 101 -20.53 -10.10 18.94
C GLN A 101 -19.28 -10.89 18.52
N ASP A 102 -19.11 -12.09 19.07
CA ASP A 102 -17.91 -12.92 18.90
C ASP A 102 -17.63 -13.36 17.46
N GLU A 103 -18.65 -13.38 16.58
CA GLU A 103 -18.44 -13.67 15.16
C GLU A 103 -17.51 -12.66 14.49
N TYR A 104 -17.61 -11.37 14.85
CA TYR A 104 -16.74 -10.33 14.29
C TYR A 104 -15.32 -10.46 14.80
N LYS A 105 -15.15 -10.78 16.09
CA LYS A 105 -13.83 -11.06 16.66
C LYS A 105 -13.19 -12.29 16.00
N SER A 106 -13.96 -13.36 15.83
CA SER A 106 -13.46 -14.61 15.25
C SER A 106 -13.03 -14.41 13.79
N ALA A 107 -13.84 -13.71 13.00
CA ALA A 107 -13.50 -13.35 11.62
C ALA A 107 -12.28 -12.43 11.55
N PHE A 108 -12.20 -11.43 12.43
CA PHE A 108 -11.03 -10.54 12.53
C PHE A 108 -9.76 -11.35 12.80
N LEU A 109 -9.76 -12.18 13.85
CA LEU A 109 -8.58 -12.95 14.25
C LEU A 109 -8.11 -13.87 13.13
N LYS A 110 -9.03 -14.51 12.41
CA LYS A 110 -8.71 -15.35 11.26
C LYS A 110 -7.95 -14.58 10.17
N GLY A 111 -8.48 -13.43 9.73
CA GLY A 111 -7.84 -12.64 8.69
C GLY A 111 -6.55 -11.95 9.17
N PHE A 112 -6.51 -11.52 10.43
CA PHE A 112 -5.34 -10.92 11.04
C PHE A 112 -4.18 -11.91 11.16
N ASP A 113 -4.45 -13.14 11.62
CA ASP A 113 -3.44 -14.19 11.69
C ASP A 113 -2.96 -14.62 10.31
N HIS A 114 -3.85 -14.63 9.32
CA HIS A 114 -3.52 -14.90 7.93
C HIS A 114 -2.56 -13.85 7.35
N LEU A 115 -2.83 -12.56 7.59
CA LEU A 115 -1.96 -11.44 7.18
C LEU A 115 -0.57 -11.53 7.84
N LEU A 116 -0.51 -11.85 9.13
CA LEU A 116 0.78 -12.04 9.83
C LEU A 116 1.52 -13.29 9.33
N ALA A 117 0.80 -14.36 8.97
CA ALA A 117 1.38 -15.58 8.43
C ALA A 117 1.91 -15.41 7.00
N ALA A 118 1.38 -14.45 6.24
CA ALA A 118 1.82 -14.14 4.89
C ALA A 118 3.20 -13.46 4.83
N GLN A 119 3.72 -12.92 5.95
CA GLN A 119 4.99 -12.21 5.96
C GLN A 119 6.17 -13.16 5.72
N TYR A 120 7.00 -12.83 4.74
CA TYR A 120 8.22 -13.57 4.43
C TYR A 120 9.27 -13.52 5.56
N PRO A 121 10.23 -14.47 5.61
CA PRO A 121 11.37 -14.42 6.53
C PRO A 121 12.16 -13.11 6.52
N ASN A 122 12.30 -12.46 5.36
CA ASN A 122 12.96 -11.16 5.21
C ASN A 122 12.07 -9.95 5.53
N GLY A 123 10.79 -10.15 5.88
CA GLY A 123 9.88 -9.10 6.33
C GLY A 123 8.93 -8.52 5.27
N GLY A 124 9.08 -8.90 4.00
CA GLY A 124 8.17 -8.43 2.95
C GLY A 124 6.84 -9.19 2.92
N TRP A 125 5.87 -8.67 2.16
CA TRP A 125 4.57 -9.31 1.95
C TRP A 125 4.29 -9.60 0.46
N PRO A 126 3.67 -10.75 0.14
CA PRO A 126 3.17 -11.03 -1.19
C PRO A 126 1.90 -10.23 -1.50
N GLN A 127 1.50 -10.22 -2.77
CA GLN A 127 0.21 -9.68 -3.19
C GLN A 127 -0.95 -10.60 -2.76
N TYR A 128 -0.75 -11.91 -2.85
CA TYR A 128 -1.72 -12.96 -2.49
C TYR A 128 -1.04 -13.99 -1.57
N PHE A 129 -1.80 -14.54 -0.63
CA PHE A 129 -1.38 -15.67 0.19
C PHE A 129 -2.56 -16.65 0.36
N PRO A 130 -2.39 -17.98 0.17
CA PRO A 130 -1.19 -18.72 -0.19
C PRO A 130 -0.54 -18.34 -1.52
N LEU A 131 0.76 -18.63 -1.66
CA LEU A 131 1.55 -18.18 -2.79
C LEU A 131 1.20 -18.89 -4.09
N SER A 132 1.08 -18.12 -5.18
CA SER A 132 1.01 -18.65 -6.53
C SER A 132 2.42 -18.80 -7.15
N LYS A 133 2.52 -19.45 -8.31
CA LYS A 133 3.75 -19.48 -9.12
C LYS A 133 3.97 -18.21 -9.97
N LYS A 134 3.02 -17.28 -9.97
CA LYS A 134 3.05 -16.04 -10.75
C LYS A 134 3.66 -14.90 -9.94
N TYR A 135 3.78 -13.71 -10.55
CA TYR A 135 4.38 -12.53 -9.94
C TYR A 135 3.78 -12.11 -8.59
N HIS A 136 2.53 -12.51 -8.30
CA HIS A 136 1.85 -12.22 -7.03
C HIS A 136 2.60 -12.71 -5.78
N ARG A 137 3.58 -13.61 -5.95
CA ARG A 137 4.47 -14.08 -4.88
C ARG A 137 5.58 -13.09 -4.53
N HIS A 138 5.82 -12.05 -5.31
CA HIS A 138 6.91 -11.12 -5.03
C HIS A 138 6.53 -10.17 -3.89
N ILE A 139 7.55 -9.59 -3.24
CA ILE A 139 7.36 -8.50 -2.29
C ILE A 139 6.68 -7.37 -3.05
N THR A 140 5.49 -6.97 -2.61
CA THR A 140 4.61 -6.11 -3.40
C THR A 140 4.42 -4.75 -2.75
N PHE A 141 5.04 -3.73 -3.33
CA PHE A 141 4.76 -2.32 -3.00
C PHE A 141 3.63 -1.75 -3.85
N ASN A 142 3.42 -2.32 -5.04
CA ASN A 142 2.37 -1.94 -5.99
C ASN A 142 1.01 -1.70 -5.34
N ASP A 143 0.37 -0.61 -5.77
CA ASP A 143 -0.93 -0.15 -5.28
C ASP A 143 -0.96 -0.01 -3.74
N GLY A 144 0.20 0.30 -3.15
CA GLY A 144 0.41 0.46 -1.71
C GLY A 144 0.31 -0.82 -0.89
N THR A 145 0.29 -2.02 -1.49
CA THR A 145 0.00 -3.30 -0.80
C THR A 145 0.75 -3.45 0.53
N MET A 146 2.08 -3.51 0.51
CA MET A 146 2.88 -3.67 1.73
C MET A 146 2.77 -2.47 2.67
N ILE A 147 2.68 -1.24 2.14
CA ILE A 147 2.59 -0.03 2.98
C ILE A 147 1.26 0.01 3.74
N ASN A 148 0.15 -0.33 3.09
CA ASN A 148 -1.17 -0.37 3.74
C ASN A 148 -1.20 -1.44 4.85
N ILE A 149 -0.57 -2.62 4.61
CA ILE A 149 -0.42 -3.66 5.63
C ILE A 149 0.33 -3.09 6.84
N MET A 150 1.47 -2.42 6.61
CA MET A 150 2.29 -1.88 7.70
C MET A 150 1.56 -0.78 8.48
N GLN A 151 0.88 0.14 7.80
CA GLN A 151 0.05 1.16 8.45
C GLN A 151 -1.08 0.54 9.28
N PHE A 152 -1.72 -0.52 8.79
CA PHE A 152 -2.73 -1.26 9.56
C PHE A 152 -2.13 -1.95 10.79
N LEU A 153 -0.93 -2.52 10.69
CA LEU A 153 -0.24 -3.12 11.83
C LEU A 153 0.16 -2.08 12.89
N GLU A 154 0.55 -0.86 12.48
CA GLU A 154 0.76 0.27 13.40
C GLU A 154 -0.55 0.68 14.09
N GLU A 155 -1.63 0.81 13.31
CA GLU A 155 -2.98 1.09 13.85
C GLU A 155 -3.37 0.07 14.93
N VAL A 156 -3.13 -1.22 14.67
CA VAL A 156 -3.39 -2.32 15.60
C VAL A 156 -2.55 -2.20 16.87
N ALA A 157 -1.31 -1.73 16.77
CA ALA A 157 -0.40 -1.60 17.90
C ALA A 157 -0.72 -0.39 18.80
N GLU A 158 -1.39 0.64 18.27
CA GLU A 158 -1.55 1.93 18.93
C GLU A 158 -2.99 2.27 19.33
N ILE A 159 -4.00 1.79 18.60
CA ILE A 159 -5.39 2.24 18.77
C ILE A 159 -6.19 1.31 19.72
N PRO A 160 -6.94 1.86 20.71
CA PRO A 160 -7.75 1.08 21.67
C PRO A 160 -8.82 0.15 21.08
N THR A 161 -9.15 0.29 19.80
CA THR A 161 -10.10 -0.58 19.09
C THR A 161 -9.62 -2.04 19.10
N TYR A 162 -8.30 -2.27 19.16
CA TYR A 162 -7.67 -3.59 19.01
C TYR A 162 -7.23 -4.24 20.33
N GLU A 163 -7.59 -3.65 21.49
CA GLU A 163 -7.23 -4.15 22.84
C GLU A 163 -7.73 -5.58 23.14
N PHE A 164 -8.60 -6.15 22.30
CA PHE A 164 -9.07 -7.52 22.42
C PHE A 164 -8.06 -8.57 21.92
N LEU A 165 -6.96 -8.14 21.31
CA LEU A 165 -5.85 -9.01 20.91
C LEU A 165 -5.03 -9.43 22.13
N ASP A 166 -4.54 -10.67 22.10
CA ASP A 166 -3.61 -11.15 23.11
C ASP A 166 -2.20 -10.58 22.90
N GLU A 167 -1.40 -10.68 23.97
CA GLU A 167 -0.03 -10.20 23.98
C GLU A 167 0.83 -10.87 22.90
N GLN A 168 0.59 -12.15 22.60
CA GLN A 168 1.34 -12.89 21.60
C GLN A 168 1.15 -12.28 20.20
N ARG A 169 -0.08 -11.92 19.83
CA ARG A 169 -0.38 -11.22 18.57
C ARG A 169 0.25 -9.84 18.55
N LEU A 170 0.18 -9.07 19.64
CA LEU A 170 0.82 -7.75 19.71
C LEU A 170 2.35 -7.82 19.55
N VAL A 171 3.01 -8.82 20.14
CA VAL A 171 4.45 -9.06 19.94
C VAL A 171 4.73 -9.40 18.47
N ARG A 172 3.96 -10.31 17.86
CA ARG A 172 4.08 -10.64 16.43
C ARG A 172 3.89 -9.42 15.53
N THR A 173 2.93 -8.55 15.84
CA THR A 173 2.69 -7.28 15.14
C THR A 173 3.93 -6.40 15.15
N ARG A 174 4.48 -6.13 16.34
CA ARG A 174 5.67 -5.27 16.48
C ARG A 174 6.88 -5.86 15.78
N THR A 175 7.10 -7.17 15.90
CA THR A 175 8.17 -7.88 15.18
C THR A 175 7.97 -7.81 13.67
N ALA A 176 6.73 -7.94 13.19
CA ALA A 176 6.40 -7.83 11.77
C ALA A 176 6.68 -6.42 11.23
N LEU A 177 6.34 -5.37 11.97
CA LEU A 177 6.65 -3.98 11.62
C LEU A 177 8.15 -3.74 11.49
N THR A 178 8.94 -4.14 12.49
CA THR A 178 10.41 -4.00 12.45
C THR A 178 10.99 -4.70 11.21
N ARG A 179 10.55 -5.94 10.93
CA ARG A 179 11.04 -6.69 9.76
C ARG A 179 10.57 -6.08 8.45
N GLY A 180 9.37 -5.51 8.40
CA GLY A 180 8.85 -4.80 7.23
C GLY A 180 9.70 -3.57 6.88
N ILE A 181 10.11 -2.79 7.89
CA ILE A 181 11.00 -1.64 7.70
C ILE A 181 12.35 -2.10 7.15
N GLU A 182 12.97 -3.13 7.75
CA GLU A 182 14.24 -3.66 7.23
C GLU A 182 14.11 -4.17 5.79
N CYS A 183 13.02 -4.87 5.46
CA CYS A 183 12.74 -5.30 4.09
C CYS A 183 12.65 -4.12 3.11
N ILE A 184 11.97 -3.03 3.48
CA ILE A 184 11.92 -1.81 2.66
C ILE A 184 13.34 -1.30 2.41
N LEU A 185 14.14 -1.16 3.47
CA LEU A 185 15.49 -0.61 3.37
C LEU A 185 16.45 -1.53 2.60
N ASP A 186 16.24 -2.84 2.64
CA ASP A 186 17.02 -3.83 1.88
C ASP A 186 16.59 -3.87 0.40
N CYS A 187 15.33 -3.55 0.08
CA CYS A 187 14.83 -3.48 -1.29
C CYS A 187 15.23 -2.18 -2.02
N GLN A 188 15.78 -1.17 -1.34
CA GLN A 188 16.11 0.10 -1.99
C GLN A 188 17.17 -0.11 -3.08
N VAL A 189 16.85 0.31 -4.30
CA VAL A 189 17.69 0.06 -5.48
C VAL A 189 18.93 0.93 -5.43
N ILE A 190 20.09 0.31 -5.60
CA ILE A 190 21.40 0.98 -5.67
C ILE A 190 21.85 1.00 -7.13
N VAL A 191 22.16 2.20 -7.63
CA VAL A 191 22.69 2.42 -8.99
C VAL A 191 24.01 3.15 -8.84
N ASP A 192 25.09 2.56 -9.38
CA ASP A 192 26.46 3.10 -9.33
C ASP A 192 26.92 3.49 -7.91
N GLY A 193 26.51 2.70 -6.91
CA GLY A 193 26.87 2.91 -5.49
C GLY A 193 25.94 3.87 -4.74
N GLU A 194 25.02 4.55 -5.44
CA GLU A 194 24.09 5.50 -4.85
C GLU A 194 22.70 4.87 -4.65
N ARG A 195 22.10 5.09 -3.47
CA ARG A 195 20.72 4.69 -3.21
C ARG A 195 19.77 5.56 -4.02
N THR A 196 18.72 4.93 -4.54
CA THR A 196 17.67 5.61 -5.31
C THR A 196 16.33 5.42 -4.61
N VAL A 197 15.42 4.67 -5.23
CA VAL A 197 14.07 4.38 -4.75
C VAL A 197 13.78 2.88 -4.92
N TRP A 198 12.52 2.50 -5.09
CA TRP A 198 12.08 1.10 -5.15
C TRP A 198 11.39 0.78 -6.48
N CYS A 199 11.39 -0.50 -6.83
CA CYS A 199 10.50 -1.06 -7.84
C CYS A 199 9.11 -1.30 -7.24
N ALA A 200 8.10 -1.39 -8.10
CA ALA A 200 6.74 -1.73 -7.65
C ALA A 200 6.66 -3.15 -7.05
N GLN A 201 7.55 -4.06 -7.47
CA GLN A 201 7.72 -5.39 -6.90
C GLN A 201 9.19 -5.80 -6.83
N HIS A 202 9.54 -6.53 -5.77
CA HIS A 202 10.87 -7.08 -5.53
C HIS A 202 10.82 -8.59 -5.33
N HIS A 203 11.80 -9.31 -5.86
CA HIS A 203 11.87 -10.76 -5.73
C HIS A 203 11.92 -11.17 -4.24
N ALA A 204 11.10 -12.13 -3.84
CA ALA A 204 10.91 -12.47 -2.43
C ALA A 204 12.15 -13.07 -1.74
N GLU A 205 13.14 -13.53 -2.49
CA GLU A 205 14.37 -14.10 -1.95
C GLU A 205 15.59 -13.21 -2.19
N THR A 206 15.69 -12.59 -3.36
CA THR A 206 16.90 -11.85 -3.77
C THR A 206 16.76 -10.35 -3.57
N LEU A 207 15.54 -9.87 -3.28
CA LEU A 207 15.18 -8.46 -3.11
C LEU A 207 15.41 -7.58 -4.36
N ALA A 208 15.80 -8.18 -5.49
CA ALA A 208 16.00 -7.46 -6.73
C ALA A 208 14.66 -7.01 -7.34
N PRO A 209 14.60 -5.85 -8.02
CA PRO A 209 13.49 -5.48 -8.88
C PRO A 209 13.09 -6.62 -9.83
N VAL A 210 11.79 -6.88 -9.95
CA VAL A 210 11.28 -7.99 -10.76
C VAL A 210 10.00 -7.59 -11.51
N LEU A 211 9.78 -8.22 -12.66
CA LEU A 211 8.60 -8.02 -13.52
C LEU A 211 7.32 -8.46 -12.78
N ALA A 212 6.24 -7.70 -12.97
CA ALA A 212 4.89 -8.13 -12.60
C ALA A 212 4.08 -8.61 -13.82
N ARG A 213 3.20 -7.75 -14.34
CA ARG A 213 2.50 -7.98 -15.61
C ARG A 213 3.45 -7.67 -16.77
N SER A 214 3.11 -8.10 -17.98
CA SER A 214 3.98 -7.92 -19.17
C SER A 214 4.41 -6.47 -19.41
N TYR A 215 3.59 -5.51 -18.99
CA TYR A 215 3.84 -4.07 -19.10
C TYR A 215 4.39 -3.41 -17.82
N GLU A 216 4.78 -4.18 -16.80
CA GLU A 216 5.29 -3.67 -15.51
C GLU A 216 6.69 -4.24 -15.22
N HIS A 217 7.65 -3.70 -15.97
CA HIS A 217 9.05 -4.12 -15.97
C HIS A 217 9.80 -3.78 -14.68
N PRO A 218 10.91 -4.50 -14.37
CA PRO A 218 11.87 -4.06 -13.35
C PRO A 218 12.30 -2.61 -13.61
N SER A 219 11.93 -1.71 -12.72
CA SER A 219 12.05 -0.27 -12.91
C SER A 219 12.14 0.45 -11.58
N LEU A 220 12.56 1.72 -11.59
CA LEU A 220 12.38 2.61 -10.45
C LEU A 220 10.96 3.19 -10.54
N SER A 221 10.12 2.90 -9.54
CA SER A 221 8.72 3.31 -9.56
C SER A 221 8.53 4.66 -8.90
N GLY A 222 8.10 5.66 -9.66
CA GLY A 222 7.78 6.99 -9.12
C GLY A 222 6.51 6.98 -8.25
N ALA A 223 5.51 6.16 -8.58
CA ALA A 223 4.26 6.12 -7.83
C ALA A 223 4.42 5.40 -6.49
N GLU A 224 4.96 4.17 -6.50
CA GLU A 224 5.03 3.35 -5.29
C GLU A 224 6.09 3.87 -4.32
N SER A 225 7.22 4.38 -4.84
CA SER A 225 8.28 4.96 -4.01
C SER A 225 7.84 6.21 -3.26
N ALA A 226 6.89 6.99 -3.81
CA ALA A 226 6.32 8.10 -3.08
C ALA A 226 5.57 7.62 -1.84
N GLY A 227 4.81 6.53 -1.93
CA GLY A 227 4.13 5.92 -0.77
C GLY A 227 5.11 5.41 0.27
N ILE A 228 6.19 4.75 -0.15
CA ILE A 228 7.25 4.26 0.75
C ILE A 228 7.93 5.43 1.48
N LEU A 229 8.32 6.49 0.77
CA LEU A 229 8.96 7.65 1.40
C LEU A 229 8.04 8.35 2.40
N LEU A 230 6.76 8.52 2.04
CA LEU A 230 5.78 9.12 2.95
C LEU A 230 5.65 8.28 4.23
N TYR A 231 5.55 6.97 4.11
CA TYR A 231 5.52 6.06 5.25
C TYR A 231 6.80 6.15 6.11
N LEU A 232 7.98 6.11 5.50
CA LEU A 232 9.25 6.20 6.25
C LEU A 232 9.42 7.53 6.99
N MET A 233 8.88 8.62 6.45
CA MET A 233 8.88 9.94 7.09
C MET A 233 7.85 10.07 8.22
N GLU A 234 6.91 9.13 8.35
CA GLU A 234 5.94 9.08 9.47
C GLU A 234 6.50 8.35 10.69
N LEU A 235 7.60 7.59 10.53
CA LEU A 235 8.22 6.85 11.62
C LEU A 235 8.71 7.80 12.73
N ASN A 236 8.32 7.49 13.96
CA ASN A 236 8.85 8.14 15.15
C ASN A 236 10.32 7.74 15.34
N GLU A 237 11.20 8.71 15.58
CA GLU A 237 12.63 8.49 15.82
C GLU A 237 13.31 7.59 14.75
N PRO A 238 13.30 8.02 13.46
CA PRO A 238 13.83 7.20 12.37
C PRO A 238 15.33 6.91 12.56
N SER A 239 15.73 5.67 12.28
CA SER A 239 17.15 5.27 12.38
C SER A 239 18.00 6.01 11.34
N PRO A 240 19.34 6.10 11.53
CA PRO A 240 20.23 6.67 10.52
C PRO A 240 20.08 6.03 9.13
N ARG A 241 19.76 4.74 9.08
CA ARG A 241 19.51 3.99 7.84
C ARG A 241 18.22 4.46 7.16
N VAL A 242 17.15 4.69 7.94
CA VAL A 242 15.89 5.26 7.43
C VAL A 242 16.12 6.69 6.91
N ILE A 243 16.83 7.52 7.68
CA ILE A 243 17.16 8.90 7.28
C ILE A 243 17.91 8.89 5.94
N GLN A 244 18.96 8.07 5.80
CA GLN A 244 19.70 7.94 4.56
C GLN A 244 18.82 7.47 3.39
N ALA A 245 17.93 6.50 3.62
CA ALA A 245 17.03 6.00 2.60
C ALA A 245 16.05 7.09 2.11
N VAL A 246 15.48 7.87 3.04
CA VAL A 246 14.59 8.99 2.75
C VAL A 246 15.31 10.07 1.93
N GLU A 247 16.46 10.56 2.42
CA GLU A 247 17.24 11.61 1.74
C GLU A 247 17.63 11.20 0.32
N SER A 248 18.05 9.95 0.14
CA SER A 248 18.45 9.43 -1.18
C SER A 248 17.25 9.34 -2.13
N GLY A 249 16.09 8.91 -1.64
CA GLY A 249 14.86 8.86 -2.44
C GLY A 249 14.33 10.23 -2.80
N VAL A 250 14.38 11.20 -1.88
CA VAL A 250 13.99 12.61 -2.14
C VAL A 250 14.91 13.22 -3.20
N LYS A 251 16.24 13.06 -3.06
CA LYS A 251 17.22 13.49 -4.05
C LYS A 251 16.94 12.87 -5.43
N TRP A 252 16.56 11.60 -5.48
CA TRP A 252 16.19 10.94 -6.73
C TRP A 252 14.95 11.60 -7.36
N PHE A 253 13.88 11.85 -6.59
CA PHE A 253 12.67 12.54 -7.09
C PHE A 253 12.98 13.92 -7.66
N ASP A 254 13.88 14.67 -7.02
CA ASP A 254 14.32 15.98 -7.51
C ASP A 254 15.09 15.88 -8.84
N SER A 255 15.89 14.83 -9.01
CA SER A 255 16.70 14.64 -10.22
C SER A 255 15.91 14.21 -11.46
N VAL A 256 14.73 13.60 -11.28
CA VAL A 256 13.93 13.01 -12.38
C VAL A 256 12.63 13.74 -12.68
N GLN A 257 12.53 15.00 -12.24
CA GLN A 257 11.41 15.89 -12.54
C GLN A 257 11.21 16.04 -14.06
N VAL A 258 9.97 15.93 -14.50
CA VAL A 258 9.57 16.30 -15.87
C VAL A 258 8.89 17.66 -15.80
N ASN A 259 9.58 18.66 -16.34
CA ASN A 259 9.17 20.06 -16.35
C ASN A 259 8.69 20.48 -17.74
N GLY A 260 7.85 21.51 -17.82
CA GLY A 260 7.37 22.05 -19.09
C GLY A 260 6.29 21.21 -19.78
N TYR A 261 5.70 20.24 -19.07
CA TYR A 261 4.62 19.40 -19.59
C TYR A 261 3.49 19.25 -18.59
N HIS A 262 2.27 19.28 -19.11
CA HIS A 262 1.05 18.88 -18.44
C HIS A 262 0.65 17.47 -18.90
N TYR A 263 0.39 16.56 -17.97
CA TYR A 263 -0.20 15.26 -18.29
C TYR A 263 -1.73 15.35 -18.37
N GLN A 264 -2.26 15.27 -19.59
CA GLN A 264 -3.69 15.28 -19.85
C GLN A 264 -4.23 13.85 -19.82
N LYS A 265 -5.13 13.55 -18.87
CA LYS A 265 -5.72 12.21 -18.71
C LYS A 265 -7.19 12.11 -19.14
N ARG A 266 -7.89 13.25 -19.30
CA ARG A 266 -9.35 13.27 -19.51
C ARG A 266 -9.70 13.89 -20.85
N LYS A 267 -10.80 13.42 -21.44
CA LYS A 267 -11.42 13.82 -22.71
C LYS A 267 -10.78 13.24 -23.99
N GLU A 268 -9.48 12.99 -23.98
CA GLU A 268 -8.72 12.43 -25.11
C GLU A 268 -7.78 11.30 -24.65
N LEU A 269 -7.10 10.68 -25.62
CA LEU A 269 -6.07 9.68 -25.34
C LEU A 269 -4.95 10.30 -24.49
N PRO A 270 -4.56 9.72 -23.33
CA PRO A 270 -3.72 10.44 -22.38
C PRO A 270 -2.35 10.88 -22.88
N SER A 271 -2.07 12.17 -22.97
CA SER A 271 -0.86 12.72 -23.60
C SER A 271 -0.09 13.70 -22.71
N LEU A 272 1.17 13.93 -23.08
CA LEU A 272 1.96 15.03 -22.54
C LEU A 272 1.79 16.24 -23.45
N ILE A 273 1.27 17.33 -22.88
CA ILE A 273 1.06 18.59 -23.59
C ILE A 273 2.11 19.58 -23.09
N ALA A 274 2.81 20.25 -24.00
CA ALA A 274 3.77 21.29 -23.64
C ALA A 274 3.07 22.42 -22.88
N ASP A 275 3.56 22.72 -21.68
CA ASP A 275 3.10 23.80 -20.82
C ASP A 275 4.23 24.21 -19.88
N ASN A 276 4.92 25.30 -20.23
CA ASN A 276 6.06 25.83 -19.46
C ASN A 276 5.68 26.36 -18.08
N ASN A 277 4.38 26.55 -17.79
CA ASN A 277 3.88 27.00 -16.50
C ASN A 277 3.31 25.84 -15.66
N ALA A 278 3.28 24.61 -16.20
CA ALA A 278 2.79 23.46 -15.46
C ALA A 278 3.74 23.11 -14.31
N PRO A 279 3.20 22.69 -13.14
CA PRO A 279 4.00 22.08 -12.09
C PRO A 279 4.72 20.82 -12.61
N SER A 280 5.87 20.52 -12.03
CA SER A 280 6.62 19.30 -12.32
C SER A 280 5.74 18.04 -12.18
N ILE A 281 5.93 17.11 -13.09
CA ILE A 281 5.32 15.78 -13.06
C ILE A 281 6.42 14.71 -13.04
N TRP A 282 6.04 13.47 -12.74
CA TRP A 282 6.94 12.33 -12.67
C TRP A 282 6.31 11.15 -13.38
N ALA A 283 7.13 10.37 -14.09
CA ALA A 283 6.69 9.13 -14.69
C ALA A 283 6.36 8.10 -13.61
N ARG A 284 5.53 7.11 -13.94
CA ARG A 284 5.25 5.97 -13.04
C ARG A 284 6.44 5.01 -12.98
N PHE A 285 7.16 4.84 -14.10
CA PHE A 285 8.31 3.95 -14.20
C PHE A 285 9.49 4.64 -14.88
N TYR A 286 10.67 4.39 -14.34
CA TYR A 286 11.94 4.86 -14.87
C TYR A 286 12.90 3.69 -15.06
N ASP A 287 13.67 3.75 -16.14
CA ASP A 287 14.75 2.80 -16.39
C ASP A 287 15.82 2.88 -15.29
N ILE A 288 16.18 1.72 -14.71
CA ILE A 288 17.07 1.65 -13.54
C ILE A 288 18.45 2.25 -13.85
N LYS A 289 18.97 2.10 -15.06
CA LYS A 289 20.31 2.56 -15.40
C LYS A 289 20.34 4.04 -15.78
N THR A 290 19.31 4.49 -16.50
CA THR A 290 19.34 5.81 -17.16
C THR A 290 18.44 6.85 -16.51
N ASN A 291 17.59 6.46 -15.55
CA ASN A 291 16.53 7.33 -14.98
C ASN A 291 15.62 7.94 -16.05
N ARG A 292 15.50 7.31 -17.22
CA ARG A 292 14.61 7.77 -18.29
C ARG A 292 13.19 7.25 -18.03
N PRO A 293 12.14 8.10 -18.16
CA PRO A 293 10.76 7.63 -18.21
C PRO A 293 10.60 6.46 -19.20
N MET A 294 9.96 5.39 -18.75
CA MET A 294 9.67 4.21 -19.58
C MET A 294 8.19 3.86 -19.54
N PHE A 295 7.72 3.29 -20.64
CA PHE A 295 6.35 2.82 -20.82
C PHE A 295 6.36 1.45 -21.47
N SER A 296 5.21 0.75 -21.41
CA SER A 296 5.08 -0.54 -22.05
C SER A 296 3.63 -0.89 -22.37
N ASP A 297 3.44 -1.84 -23.26
CA ASP A 297 2.15 -2.37 -23.68
C ASP A 297 2.01 -3.86 -23.33
N ARG A 298 0.84 -4.45 -23.60
CA ARG A 298 0.51 -5.84 -23.26
C ARG A 298 1.44 -6.88 -23.88
N ASP A 299 2.06 -6.55 -25.00
CA ASP A 299 3.08 -7.38 -25.66
C ASP A 299 4.42 -7.38 -24.90
N GLY A 300 4.60 -6.49 -23.93
CA GLY A 300 5.82 -6.32 -23.14
C GLY A 300 6.90 -5.47 -23.80
N THR A 301 6.61 -4.82 -24.92
CA THR A 301 7.56 -3.93 -25.59
C THR A 301 7.78 -2.69 -24.72
N ILE A 302 9.05 -2.35 -24.44
CA ILE A 302 9.41 -1.11 -23.74
C ILE A 302 9.54 0.01 -24.79
N VAL A 303 8.84 1.10 -24.54
CA VAL A 303 8.94 2.34 -25.32
C VAL A 303 9.28 3.50 -24.39
N TYR A 304 9.88 4.56 -24.95
CA TYR A 304 10.32 5.74 -24.20
C TYR A 304 9.57 7.01 -24.61
N ASP A 305 8.47 6.83 -25.33
CA ASP A 305 7.52 7.87 -25.70
C ASP A 305 6.13 7.33 -25.40
N LEU A 306 5.34 8.12 -24.67
CA LEU A 306 3.97 7.76 -24.29
C LEU A 306 3.08 7.62 -25.52
N ASP A 307 3.38 8.33 -26.61
CA ASP A 307 2.63 8.26 -27.86
C ASP A 307 2.74 6.91 -28.57
N LEU A 308 3.73 6.10 -28.21
CA LEU A 308 3.92 4.76 -28.75
C LEU A 308 3.18 3.67 -27.94
N VAL A 309 2.53 4.02 -26.84
CA VAL A 309 1.71 3.09 -26.06
C VAL A 309 0.32 2.96 -26.68
N GLY A 310 -0.14 1.74 -26.89
CA GLY A 310 -1.46 1.46 -27.45
C GLY A 310 -2.60 2.04 -26.60
N GLU A 311 -3.69 2.40 -27.29
CA GLU A 311 -4.80 3.17 -26.73
C GLU A 311 -5.37 2.61 -25.42
N GLU A 312 -5.53 1.29 -25.35
CA GLU A 312 -6.12 0.60 -24.20
C GLU A 312 -5.24 0.72 -22.95
N ARG A 313 -3.92 0.55 -23.07
CA ARG A 313 -2.98 0.69 -21.93
C ARG A 313 -2.72 2.15 -21.58
N ARG A 314 -2.62 3.00 -22.59
CA ARG A 314 -2.44 4.44 -22.41
C ARG A 314 -3.61 5.08 -21.66
N SER A 315 -4.83 4.63 -21.93
CA SER A 315 -6.06 5.09 -21.25
C SER A 315 -6.32 4.39 -19.91
N GLY A 316 -6.03 3.09 -19.83
CA GLY A 316 -6.32 2.26 -18.66
C GLY A 316 -5.31 2.36 -17.52
N TYR A 317 -4.20 3.08 -17.70
CA TYR A 317 -3.12 3.18 -16.73
C TYR A 317 -2.66 4.62 -16.55
N THR A 318 -2.20 4.97 -15.34
CA THR A 318 -1.68 6.31 -15.06
C THR A 318 -0.18 6.29 -15.22
N TRP A 319 0.32 6.90 -16.30
CA TRP A 319 1.74 6.89 -16.64
C TRP A 319 2.54 8.07 -16.07
N TYR A 320 1.85 9.17 -15.75
CA TYR A 320 2.44 10.36 -15.13
C TYR A 320 1.57 10.89 -13.99
N GLY A 321 2.19 11.58 -13.04
CA GLY A 321 1.47 12.16 -11.92
C GLY A 321 2.35 13.08 -11.07
N ASN A 322 1.78 13.55 -9.96
CA ASN A 322 2.37 14.56 -9.08
C ASN A 322 2.96 13.96 -7.79
N TRP A 323 3.42 12.71 -7.84
CA TRP A 323 3.90 11.96 -6.67
C TRP A 323 5.06 12.67 -5.97
N GLY A 324 6.04 13.16 -6.73
CA GLY A 324 7.20 13.87 -6.17
C GLY A 324 6.84 15.17 -5.45
N SER A 325 5.79 15.89 -5.87
CA SER A 325 5.32 17.07 -5.14
C SER A 325 4.83 16.72 -3.72
N LYS A 326 4.20 15.56 -3.55
CA LYS A 326 3.77 15.08 -2.23
C LYS A 326 4.97 14.74 -1.35
N VAL A 327 5.97 14.06 -1.94
CA VAL A 327 7.23 13.72 -1.27
C VAL A 327 7.97 14.98 -0.81
N ALA A 328 8.19 15.95 -1.70
CA ALA A 328 8.88 17.20 -1.38
C ALA A 328 8.18 17.98 -0.25
N LYS A 329 6.83 18.05 -0.29
CA LYS A 329 6.05 18.71 0.77
C LYS A 329 6.18 18.00 2.12
N ALA A 330 6.15 16.67 2.13
CA ALA A 330 6.29 15.89 3.36
C ALA A 330 7.71 15.99 3.93
N HIS A 331 8.72 15.91 3.07
CA HIS A 331 10.13 16.05 3.46
C HIS A 331 10.44 17.42 4.07
N ALA A 332 9.94 18.50 3.46
CA ALA A 332 10.08 19.85 4.02
C ALA A 332 9.41 20.04 5.39
N LYS A 333 8.43 19.20 5.74
CA LYS A 333 7.84 19.16 7.10
C LYS A 333 8.66 18.26 8.03
N TRP A 334 9.15 17.12 7.54
CA TRP A 334 9.92 16.14 8.30
C TRP A 334 11.28 16.68 8.76
N MET A 335 11.89 17.58 8.00
CA MET A 335 13.15 18.25 8.35
C MET A 335 13.04 19.35 9.41
N LYS A 336 11.84 19.70 9.88
CA LYS A 336 11.60 20.77 10.86
C LYS A 336 11.45 20.24 12.27
#